data_AF-A0A7X8I4P1-F1
#
_entry.id   AF-A0A7X8I4P1-F1
#
_cell.length_a   1.000
_cell.length_b   1.000
_cell.length_c   1.000
_cell.angle_alpha   90.00
_cell.angle_beta   90.00
_cell.angle_gamma   90.00
#
_symmetry.space_group_name_H-M   'P 1'
#
loop_
_entity.id
_entity.type
_entity.pdbx_description
1 polymer ?
#
loop_
_entity_poly.entity_id
_entity_poly.type
_entity_poly.pdbx_seq_one_letter_code
_entity_poly.pdbx_strand_id
1 'polypeptide(L)'
;MNKIQKILVIRFSSIGDIVLTTPLLRAIKKERPEIEIHFLVKRQFYPVVEHNPNIDKIHKYRGYLNDTIESLRAEKYDFIVDLQNNIRSHRIKRKLGVRSAKVNKLNIKKWLYVNFKINKLPDIHIVDRYFETLSTLGVKNDFKGLEVYSEPNAEKIFEKLIGFEKKNYVVVATGAAHYTKQIPSKILIEILNKINKPVIFTGSSGDMPKAKKVIKKLTCSTFNACGICTIGQTSEIVKHSKVVITPDTGVMHIAAAHYRPTISMWGNTVPAFGMYPYMPQNQDLYYIAEVDNLKCRPCSKIGYKKCPKKHFNCMKNQDIDKIVDKIEHFWQLE
;
A
#
# COMPACT_ATOMS: atom_id res chain seq x y z
N MET A 1 25.86 25.75 -5.58
CA MET A 1 24.47 25.24 -5.70
C MET A 1 23.67 25.86 -4.57
N ASN A 2 22.50 26.45 -4.83
CA ASN A 2 21.66 27.01 -3.75
C ASN A 2 21.33 25.90 -2.75
N LYS A 3 21.39 26.24 -1.46
CA LYS A 3 21.03 25.35 -0.34
C LYS A 3 19.55 25.00 -0.48
N ILE A 4 19.22 23.71 -0.57
CA ILE A 4 17.83 23.25 -0.63
C ILE A 4 17.25 23.36 0.78
N GLN A 5 16.21 24.18 0.96
CA GLN A 5 15.53 24.36 2.25
C GLN A 5 14.05 23.96 2.19
N LYS A 6 13.42 24.03 1.01
CA LYS A 6 12.00 23.66 0.84
C LYS A 6 11.78 22.74 -0.35
N ILE A 7 11.16 21.60 -0.08
CA ILE A 7 10.91 20.53 -1.07
C ILE A 7 9.41 20.28 -1.24
N LEU A 8 8.98 20.11 -2.48
CA LEU A 8 7.67 19.55 -2.81
C LEU A 8 7.79 18.07 -3.18
N VAL A 9 7.19 17.18 -2.41
CA VAL A 9 7.01 15.76 -2.73
C VAL A 9 5.65 15.56 -3.42
N ILE A 10 5.65 15.00 -4.63
CA ILE A 10 4.42 14.78 -5.41
C ILE A 10 4.06 13.29 -5.43
N ARG A 11 2.95 12.94 -4.77
CA ARG A 11 2.34 11.60 -4.82
C ARG A 11 0.83 11.68 -4.67
N PHE A 12 0.11 11.56 -5.79
CA PHE A 12 -1.34 11.73 -5.78
C PHE A 12 -2.12 10.55 -5.20
N SER A 13 -1.66 9.33 -5.44
CA SER A 13 -2.43 8.08 -5.23
C SER A 13 -1.54 6.85 -5.42
N SER A 14 -2.00 5.66 -5.06
CA SER A 14 -3.12 5.31 -4.16
C SER A 14 -2.61 5.12 -2.71
N ILE A 15 -3.44 4.64 -1.78
CA ILE A 15 -3.06 4.44 -0.36
C ILE A 15 -1.70 3.73 -0.22
N GLY A 16 -1.53 2.56 -0.85
CA GLY A 16 -0.27 1.81 -0.77
C GLY A 16 0.94 2.57 -1.30
N ASP A 17 0.80 3.15 -2.49
CA ASP A 17 1.81 4.01 -3.14
C ASP A 17 2.22 5.23 -2.30
N ILE A 18 1.32 5.73 -1.44
CA ILE A 18 1.57 6.84 -0.53
C ILE A 18 2.30 6.34 0.73
N VAL A 19 1.86 5.25 1.35
CA VAL A 19 2.55 4.63 2.49
C VAL A 19 4.00 4.28 2.13
N LEU A 20 4.22 3.80 0.90
CA LEU A 20 5.55 3.50 0.36
C LEU A 20 6.48 4.73 0.25
N THR A 21 5.97 5.96 0.40
CA THR A 21 6.81 7.17 0.42
C THR A 21 7.33 7.51 1.81
N THR A 22 6.78 6.92 2.87
CA THR A 22 7.12 7.28 4.26
C THR A 22 8.60 7.11 4.63
N PRO A 23 9.35 6.09 4.16
CA PRO A 23 10.77 5.98 4.48
C PRO A 23 11.57 7.16 3.92
N LEU A 24 11.19 7.61 2.71
CA LEU A 24 11.81 8.75 2.06
C LEU A 24 11.59 10.04 2.87
N LEU A 25 10.38 10.26 3.38
CA LEU A 25 10.05 11.44 4.18
C LEU A 25 10.82 11.46 5.50
N ARG A 26 10.83 10.32 6.22
CA ARG A 26 11.59 10.14 7.47
C ARG A 26 13.08 10.37 7.25
N ALA A 27 13.66 9.78 6.22
CA ALA A 27 15.09 9.90 5.96
C ALA A 27 15.52 11.35 5.69
N ILE A 28 14.71 12.12 4.93
CA ILE A 28 14.98 13.56 4.73
C ILE A 28 14.96 14.29 6.08
N LYS A 29 13.91 14.12 6.89
CA LYS A 29 13.81 14.82 8.19
C LYS A 29 14.90 14.42 9.17
N LYS A 30 15.38 13.19 9.13
CA LYS A 30 16.45 12.71 10.00
C LYS A 30 17.82 13.28 9.59
N GLU A 31 18.15 13.27 8.30
CA GLU A 31 19.48 13.68 7.81
C GLU A 31 19.60 15.17 7.47
N ARG A 32 18.46 15.83 7.27
CA ARG A 32 18.32 17.25 6.90
C ARG A 32 17.08 17.85 7.58
N PRO A 33 17.05 17.93 8.93
CA PRO A 33 15.89 18.41 9.69
C PRO A 33 15.47 19.83 9.35
N GLU A 34 16.39 20.64 8.80
CA GLU A 34 16.15 22.00 8.34
C GLU A 34 15.31 22.09 7.07
N ILE A 35 15.12 20.97 6.34
CA ILE A 35 14.33 20.96 5.11
C ILE A 35 12.83 20.90 5.45
N GLU A 36 12.09 21.90 4.98
CA GLU A 36 10.64 21.95 4.97
C GLU A 36 10.11 21.07 3.81
N ILE A 37 9.24 20.12 4.14
CA ILE A 37 8.67 19.14 3.23
C ILE A 37 7.18 19.43 3.06
N HIS A 38 6.81 19.80 1.84
CA HIS A 38 5.43 19.87 1.42
C HIS A 38 5.05 18.61 0.64
N PHE A 39 3.83 18.11 0.87
CA PHE A 39 3.35 16.90 0.21
C PHE A 39 2.07 17.17 -0.58
N LEU A 40 2.09 16.88 -1.89
CA LEU A 40 0.93 17.03 -2.76
C LEU A 40 0.22 15.69 -3.00
N VAL A 41 -1.02 15.58 -2.50
CA VAL A 41 -1.85 14.38 -2.54
C VAL A 41 -3.26 14.69 -3.03
N LYS A 42 -3.98 13.72 -3.63
CA LYS A 42 -5.41 13.91 -3.91
C LYS A 42 -6.21 13.97 -2.62
N ARG A 43 -7.26 14.82 -2.58
CA ARG A 43 -8.14 14.98 -1.40
C ARG A 43 -8.61 13.66 -0.79
N GLN A 44 -9.00 12.69 -1.61
CA GLN A 44 -9.50 11.40 -1.13
C GLN A 44 -8.45 10.50 -0.44
N PHE A 45 -7.15 10.77 -0.62
CA PHE A 45 -6.07 10.03 0.02
C PHE A 45 -5.33 10.87 1.07
N TYR A 46 -5.77 12.09 1.32
CA TYR A 46 -5.25 12.96 2.37
C TYR A 46 -5.19 12.28 3.76
N PRO A 47 -6.21 11.49 4.19
CA PRO A 47 -6.18 10.84 5.51
C PRO A 47 -5.00 9.88 5.72
N VAL A 48 -4.30 9.45 4.67
CA VAL A 48 -3.13 8.56 4.78
C VAL A 48 -1.88 9.32 5.28
N VAL A 49 -1.81 10.63 5.03
CA VAL A 49 -0.63 11.46 5.34
C VAL A 49 -0.90 12.53 6.38
N GLU A 50 -2.16 12.71 6.78
CA GLU A 50 -2.62 13.78 7.67
C GLU A 50 -1.82 13.89 8.97
N HIS A 51 -1.47 12.76 9.58
CA HIS A 51 -0.76 12.72 10.87
C HIS A 51 0.72 12.40 10.74
N ASN A 52 1.30 12.48 9.53
CA ASN A 52 2.72 12.18 9.35
C ASN A 52 3.59 13.36 9.84
N PRO A 53 4.39 13.19 10.91
CA PRO A 53 5.20 14.25 11.50
C PRO A 53 6.36 14.69 10.60
N ASN A 54 6.67 13.91 9.56
CA ASN A 54 7.73 14.25 8.62
C ASN A 54 7.25 15.18 7.49
N ILE A 55 6.00 15.64 7.53
CA ILE A 55 5.42 16.54 6.53
C ILE A 55 5.02 17.86 7.20
N ASP A 56 5.60 18.97 6.77
CA ASP A 56 5.31 20.29 7.35
C ASP A 56 4.03 20.91 6.77
N LYS A 57 3.71 20.61 5.50
CA LYS A 57 2.47 21.09 4.85
C LYS A 57 1.91 20.09 3.84
N ILE A 58 0.60 19.89 3.89
CA ILE A 58 -0.09 18.99 2.95
C ILE A 58 -0.98 19.79 2.00
N HIS A 59 -0.72 19.64 0.70
CA HIS A 59 -1.51 20.23 -0.38
C HIS A 59 -2.54 19.21 -0.90
N LYS A 60 -3.83 19.55 -0.80
CA LYS A 60 -4.93 18.67 -1.24
C LYS A 60 -5.32 19.00 -2.68
N TYR A 61 -4.92 18.20 -3.64
CA TYR A 61 -5.38 18.32 -5.03
C TYR A 61 -6.86 17.94 -5.13
N ARG A 62 -7.71 18.93 -5.46
CA ARG A 62 -9.17 18.81 -5.58
C ARG A 62 -9.68 18.58 -7.00
N GLY A 63 -8.79 18.61 -8.00
CA GLY A 63 -9.15 18.46 -9.42
C GLY A 63 -8.77 19.68 -10.27
N TYR A 64 -8.74 20.87 -9.67
CA TYR A 64 -8.42 22.13 -10.32
C TYR A 64 -6.91 22.35 -10.39
N LEU A 65 -6.33 22.06 -11.56
CA LEU A 65 -4.87 22.02 -11.73
C LEU A 65 -4.22 23.41 -11.68
N ASN A 66 -4.87 24.43 -12.26
CA ASN A 66 -4.32 25.78 -12.31
C ASN A 66 -4.27 26.40 -10.91
N ASP A 67 -5.36 26.33 -10.15
CA ASP A 67 -5.44 26.81 -8.76
C ASP A 67 -4.40 26.11 -7.87
N THR A 68 -4.21 24.80 -8.09
CA THR A 68 -3.17 24.03 -7.39
C THR A 68 -1.78 24.55 -7.75
N ILE A 69 -1.50 24.85 -9.01
CA ILE A 69 -0.21 25.39 -9.45
C ILE A 69 0.02 26.79 -8.88
N GLU A 70 -1.00 27.65 -8.84
CA GLU A 70 -0.91 29.00 -8.28
C GLU A 70 -0.61 28.96 -6.79
N SER A 71 -1.34 28.15 -6.03
CA SER A 71 -1.07 27.92 -4.61
C SER A 71 0.34 27.37 -4.38
N LEU A 72 0.79 26.39 -5.17
CA LEU A 72 2.14 25.83 -5.05
C LEU A 72 3.22 26.85 -5.44
N ARG A 73 2.96 27.76 -6.38
CA ARG A 73 3.93 28.77 -6.81
C ARG A 73 4.21 29.77 -5.70
N ALA A 74 3.21 30.10 -4.88
CA ALA A 74 3.37 30.99 -3.74
C ALA A 74 4.35 30.46 -2.68
N GLU A 75 4.56 29.14 -2.61
CA GLU A 75 5.41 28.49 -1.60
C GLU A 75 6.92 28.61 -1.87
N LYS A 76 7.32 28.94 -3.11
CA LYS A 76 8.73 29.12 -3.53
C LYS A 76 9.65 27.93 -3.19
N TYR A 77 9.38 26.78 -3.80
CA TYR A 77 10.19 25.56 -3.61
C TYR A 77 11.58 25.64 -4.25
N ASP A 78 12.57 25.01 -3.62
CA ASP A 78 13.93 24.85 -4.16
C ASP A 78 14.07 23.56 -4.99
N PHE A 79 13.29 22.53 -4.65
CA PHE A 79 13.37 21.23 -5.29
C PHE A 79 12.03 20.49 -5.31
N ILE A 80 11.82 19.65 -6.33
CA ILE A 80 10.64 18.79 -6.44
C ILE A 80 11.06 17.32 -6.53
N VAL A 81 10.47 16.49 -5.66
CA VAL A 81 10.60 15.04 -5.67
C VAL A 81 9.31 14.44 -6.26
N ASP A 82 9.35 14.03 -7.52
CA ASP A 82 8.19 13.50 -8.24
C ASP A 82 8.13 11.96 -8.22
N LEU A 83 7.50 11.43 -7.18
CA LEU A 83 7.27 9.99 -7.00
C LEU A 83 6.06 9.49 -7.80
N GLN A 84 5.24 10.41 -8.33
CA GLN A 84 4.10 10.07 -9.16
C GLN A 84 4.47 9.83 -10.63
N ASN A 85 5.34 10.67 -11.20
CA ASN A 85 5.82 10.67 -12.58
C ASN A 85 4.73 10.39 -13.64
N ASN A 86 3.74 11.29 -13.76
CA ASN A 86 2.70 11.23 -14.78
C ASN A 86 2.49 12.60 -15.46
N ILE A 87 1.61 12.67 -16.45
CA ILE A 87 1.34 13.90 -17.21
C ILE A 87 0.96 15.07 -16.29
N ARG A 88 0.18 14.80 -15.23
CA ARG A 88 -0.26 15.81 -14.27
C ARG A 88 0.91 16.34 -13.44
N SER A 89 1.73 15.46 -12.87
CA SER A 89 2.92 15.90 -12.10
C SER A 89 3.92 16.62 -13.01
N HIS A 90 4.09 16.18 -14.25
CA HIS A 90 4.93 16.85 -15.24
C HIS A 90 4.46 18.28 -15.54
N ARG A 91 3.14 18.50 -15.72
CA ARG A 91 2.57 19.84 -15.91
C ARG A 91 2.84 20.78 -14.73
N ILE A 92 2.70 20.28 -13.50
CA ILE A 92 3.01 21.03 -12.27
C ILE A 92 4.48 21.46 -12.28
N LYS A 93 5.40 20.50 -12.44
CA LYS A 93 6.84 20.78 -12.47
C LYS A 93 7.23 21.82 -13.51
N ARG A 94 6.73 21.65 -14.74
CA ARG A 94 7.00 22.59 -15.84
C ARG A 94 6.50 24.00 -15.54
N LYS A 95 5.35 24.14 -14.89
CA LYS A 95 4.75 25.46 -14.55
C LYS A 95 5.34 26.10 -13.30
N LEU A 96 5.93 25.31 -12.39
CA LEU A 96 6.70 25.81 -11.26
C LEU A 96 8.12 26.20 -11.65
N GLY A 97 8.71 25.55 -12.67
CA GLY A 97 10.05 25.90 -13.17
C GLY A 97 11.18 25.54 -12.21
N VAL A 98 10.91 24.70 -11.20
CA VAL A 98 11.86 24.31 -10.15
C VAL A 98 12.62 23.04 -10.55
N ARG A 99 13.88 22.94 -10.12
CA ARG A 99 14.69 21.72 -10.30
C ARG A 99 13.97 20.51 -9.71
N SER A 100 14.04 19.36 -10.38
CA SER A 100 13.29 18.18 -9.93
C SER A 100 14.00 16.86 -10.23
N ALA A 101 13.73 15.87 -9.40
CA ALA A 101 13.98 14.46 -9.67
C ALA A 101 12.66 13.70 -9.81
N LYS A 102 12.67 12.57 -10.51
CA LYS A 102 11.48 11.73 -10.73
C LYS A 102 11.83 10.25 -10.64
N VAL A 103 10.93 9.45 -10.08
CA VAL A 103 11.14 8.01 -9.99
C VAL A 103 11.14 7.37 -11.39
N ASN A 104 12.08 6.44 -11.63
CA ASN A 104 12.06 5.62 -12.83
C ASN A 104 11.00 4.50 -12.72
N LYS A 105 9.92 4.64 -13.49
CA LYS A 105 8.79 3.69 -13.46
C LYS A 105 9.08 2.34 -14.10
N LEU A 106 10.17 2.22 -14.87
CA LEU A 106 10.51 1.03 -15.64
C LEU A 106 9.36 0.56 -16.55
N ASN A 107 8.61 1.50 -17.13
CA ASN A 107 7.39 1.20 -17.89
C ASN A 107 7.65 0.24 -19.07
N ILE A 108 8.78 0.37 -19.76
CA ILE A 108 9.16 -0.49 -20.89
C ILE A 108 9.43 -1.92 -20.40
N LYS A 109 10.24 -2.09 -19.34
CA LYS A 109 10.51 -3.41 -18.73
C LYS A 109 9.24 -4.09 -18.23
N LYS A 110 8.33 -3.33 -17.59
CA LYS A 110 7.01 -3.83 -17.17
C LYS A 110 6.14 -4.22 -18.36
N TRP A 111 6.17 -3.46 -19.44
CA TRP A 111 5.43 -3.75 -20.67
C TRP A 111 5.94 -5.02 -21.36
N LEU A 112 7.28 -5.21 -21.44
CA LEU A 112 7.90 -6.44 -21.93
C LEU A 112 7.42 -7.65 -21.13
N TYR A 113 7.43 -7.55 -19.79
CA TYR A 113 7.01 -8.67 -18.96
C TYR A 113 5.52 -8.98 -19.09
N VAL A 114 4.65 -7.97 -19.15
CA VAL A 114 3.20 -8.18 -19.28
C VAL A 114 2.83 -8.79 -20.65
N ASN A 115 3.40 -8.27 -21.75
CA ASN A 115 2.98 -8.65 -23.10
C ASN A 115 3.76 -9.82 -23.68
N PHE A 116 5.06 -9.92 -23.39
CA PHE A 116 5.96 -10.92 -23.98
C PHE A 116 6.50 -11.94 -22.98
N LYS A 117 6.18 -11.79 -21.68
CA LYS A 117 6.71 -12.64 -20.59
C LYS A 117 8.23 -12.58 -20.43
N ILE A 118 8.86 -11.53 -20.98
CA ILE A 118 10.29 -11.29 -20.85
C ILE A 118 10.53 -10.44 -19.58
N ASN A 119 10.95 -11.08 -18.49
CA ASN A 119 11.27 -10.38 -17.25
C ASN A 119 12.70 -9.80 -17.28
N LYS A 120 12.80 -8.47 -17.42
CA LYS A 120 14.06 -7.70 -17.33
C LYS A 120 14.05 -6.70 -16.15
N LEU A 121 13.10 -6.88 -15.23
CA LEU A 121 12.97 -6.02 -14.06
C LEU A 121 14.13 -6.31 -13.09
N PRO A 122 14.70 -5.27 -12.47
CA PRO A 122 15.68 -5.48 -11.41
C PRO A 122 14.96 -6.02 -10.16
N ASP A 123 15.68 -6.78 -9.35
CA ASP A 123 15.21 -7.19 -8.03
C ASP A 123 15.43 -6.07 -7.01
N ILE A 124 14.68 -4.99 -7.17
CA ILE A 124 14.76 -3.79 -6.33
C ILE A 124 13.35 -3.32 -6.00
N HIS A 125 13.10 -3.09 -4.71
CA HIS A 125 11.83 -2.59 -4.25
C HIS A 125 11.57 -1.14 -4.71
N ILE A 126 10.31 -0.75 -4.87
CA ILE A 126 9.96 0.62 -5.30
C ILE A 126 10.43 1.68 -4.29
N VAL A 127 10.47 1.36 -3.00
CA VAL A 127 10.96 2.26 -1.95
C VAL A 127 12.40 2.63 -2.22
N ASP A 128 13.27 1.65 -2.47
CA ASP A 128 14.68 1.90 -2.74
C ASP A 128 14.86 2.72 -4.03
N ARG A 129 14.02 2.49 -5.04
CA ARG A 129 13.97 3.34 -6.24
C ARG A 129 13.48 4.77 -5.99
N TYR A 130 12.70 5.03 -4.94
CA TYR A 130 12.39 6.41 -4.56
C TYR A 130 13.63 7.13 -4.05
N PHE A 131 14.54 6.45 -3.34
CA PHE A 131 15.77 7.06 -2.86
C PHE A 131 16.71 7.51 -3.98
N GLU A 132 16.63 6.92 -5.18
CA GLU A 132 17.34 7.44 -6.37
C GLU A 132 17.00 8.93 -6.64
N THR A 133 15.78 9.36 -6.30
CA THR A 133 15.33 10.75 -6.47
C THR A 133 15.94 11.72 -5.45
N LEU A 134 16.54 11.20 -4.37
CA LEU A 134 17.23 11.99 -3.36
C LEU A 134 18.76 12.01 -3.52
N SER A 135 19.30 11.39 -4.58
CA SER A 135 20.75 11.34 -4.84
C SER A 135 21.44 12.71 -4.74
N THR A 136 20.79 13.78 -5.20
CA THR A 136 21.33 15.15 -5.13
C THR A 136 21.35 15.75 -3.72
N LEU A 137 20.59 15.18 -2.78
CA LEU A 137 20.55 15.59 -1.38
C LEU A 137 21.52 14.77 -0.51
N GLY A 138 22.04 13.66 -1.04
CA GLY A 138 22.90 12.72 -0.32
C GLY A 138 22.19 11.88 0.74
N VAL A 139 20.85 11.92 0.78
CA VAL A 139 20.02 11.19 1.75
C VAL A 139 19.90 9.72 1.35
N LYS A 140 20.07 8.82 2.31
CA LYS A 140 20.05 7.37 2.08
C LYS A 140 18.88 6.69 2.79
N ASN A 141 18.54 5.49 2.33
CA ASN A 141 17.53 4.68 3.00
C ASN A 141 18.07 4.15 4.33
N ASP A 142 17.32 4.33 5.40
CA ASP A 142 17.66 3.83 6.73
C ASP A 142 17.21 2.38 6.96
N PHE A 143 16.50 1.80 5.98
CA PHE A 143 15.97 0.45 6.02
C PHE A 143 15.12 0.15 7.26
N LYS A 144 14.50 1.17 7.89
CA LYS A 144 13.60 0.98 9.04
C LYS A 144 12.14 0.70 8.66
N GLY A 145 11.89 0.29 7.41
CA GLY A 145 10.56 -0.03 6.91
C GLY A 145 9.63 1.17 6.77
N LEU A 146 8.34 0.88 6.57
CA LEU A 146 7.29 1.88 6.32
C LEU A 146 6.71 2.43 7.63
N GLU A 147 6.02 3.57 7.55
CA GLU A 147 5.29 4.17 8.67
C GLU A 147 3.87 4.53 8.27
N VAL A 148 2.96 4.37 9.22
CA VAL A 148 1.58 4.87 9.14
C VAL A 148 1.26 5.50 10.49
N TYR A 149 0.71 6.71 10.44
CA TYR A 149 0.37 7.48 11.62
C TYR A 149 -1.14 7.50 11.77
N SER A 150 -1.63 6.87 12.84
CA SER A 150 -3.06 6.84 13.18
C SER A 150 -3.51 8.21 13.73
N GLU A 151 -4.81 8.49 13.61
CA GLU A 151 -5.43 9.66 14.24
C GLU A 151 -5.39 9.57 15.78
N PRO A 152 -5.32 10.71 16.50
CA PRO A 152 -5.46 10.71 17.95
C PRO A 152 -6.76 10.01 18.38
N ASN A 153 -6.68 9.10 19.35
CA ASN A 153 -7.79 8.26 19.84
C ASN A 153 -8.28 7.14 18.90
N ALA A 154 -7.57 6.80 17.82
CA ALA A 154 -7.91 5.64 17.00
C ALA A 154 -8.06 4.35 17.84
N GLU A 155 -7.24 4.19 18.88
CA GLU A 155 -7.27 3.07 19.82
C GLU A 155 -8.59 3.00 20.61
N LYS A 156 -9.06 4.12 21.18
CA LYS A 156 -10.35 4.16 21.90
C LYS A 156 -11.54 3.84 20.99
N ILE A 157 -11.48 4.28 19.73
CA ILE A 157 -12.52 3.97 18.74
C ILE A 157 -12.46 2.49 18.37
N PHE A 158 -11.26 1.93 18.20
CA PHE A 158 -11.05 0.50 17.99
C PHE A 158 -11.64 -0.33 19.14
N GLU A 159 -11.34 0.03 20.39
CA GLU A 159 -11.86 -0.63 21.60
C GLU A 159 -13.39 -0.61 21.63
N LYS A 160 -14.00 0.55 21.33
CA LYS A 160 -15.45 0.70 21.26
C LYS A 160 -16.10 -0.11 20.13
N LEU A 161 -15.45 -0.19 18.97
CA LEU A 161 -15.99 -0.85 17.79
C LEU A 161 -15.91 -2.38 17.85
N ILE A 162 -14.82 -2.91 18.38
CA ILE A 162 -14.55 -4.36 18.34
C ILE A 162 -15.04 -5.07 19.59
N GLY A 163 -15.30 -4.35 20.69
CA GLY A 163 -15.62 -4.96 21.98
C GLY A 163 -14.37 -5.65 22.54
N PHE A 164 -13.96 -5.28 23.75
CA PHE A 164 -12.73 -5.75 24.36
C PHE A 164 -12.59 -7.29 24.33
N GLU A 165 -11.38 -7.80 24.03
CA GLU A 165 -10.61 -8.62 24.98
C GLU A 165 -9.39 -9.33 24.38
N LYS A 166 -9.28 -9.56 23.07
CA LYS A 166 -8.12 -10.32 22.55
C LYS A 166 -7.58 -9.74 21.25
N LYS A 167 -6.32 -9.28 21.28
CA LYS A 167 -5.44 -9.00 20.12
C LYS A 167 -5.12 -10.28 19.30
N ASN A 168 -6.09 -11.19 19.19
CA ASN A 168 -6.00 -12.52 18.62
C ASN A 168 -7.05 -12.66 17.52
N TYR A 169 -6.85 -11.92 16.43
CA TYR A 169 -7.70 -12.00 15.25
C TYR A 169 -6.88 -11.89 13.97
N VAL A 170 -7.45 -12.44 12.91
CA VAL A 170 -6.99 -12.26 11.53
C VAL A 170 -7.67 -11.04 10.93
N VAL A 171 -6.92 -10.19 10.25
CA VAL A 171 -7.49 -9.13 9.41
C VAL A 171 -7.59 -9.61 7.98
N VAL A 172 -8.74 -9.41 7.34
CA VAL A 172 -8.94 -9.70 5.92
C VAL A 172 -9.21 -8.40 5.16
N ALA A 173 -8.32 -8.06 4.24
CA ALA A 173 -8.60 -7.00 3.27
C ALA A 173 -9.55 -7.52 2.18
N THR A 174 -10.83 -7.20 2.33
CA THR A 174 -11.93 -7.78 1.54
C THR A 174 -11.86 -7.39 0.06
N GLY A 175 -11.37 -6.18 -0.19
CA GLY A 175 -11.43 -5.49 -1.46
C GLY A 175 -10.09 -5.27 -2.13
N ALA A 176 -10.18 -4.92 -3.41
CA ALA A 176 -9.09 -4.36 -4.19
C ALA A 176 -9.69 -3.49 -5.29
N ALA A 177 -8.97 -2.45 -5.73
CA ALA A 177 -9.44 -1.52 -6.76
C ALA A 177 -9.79 -2.21 -8.10
N HIS A 178 -9.21 -3.37 -8.37
CA HIS A 178 -9.47 -4.17 -9.57
C HIS A 178 -9.90 -5.57 -9.19
N TYR A 179 -10.95 -6.10 -9.84
CA TYR A 179 -11.48 -7.44 -9.62
C TYR A 179 -10.40 -8.52 -9.70
N THR A 180 -9.48 -8.42 -10.66
CA THR A 180 -8.42 -9.43 -10.85
C THR A 180 -7.35 -9.46 -9.76
N LYS A 181 -7.40 -8.51 -8.82
CA LYS A 181 -6.59 -8.49 -7.60
C LYS A 181 -7.39 -8.94 -6.38
N GLN A 182 -8.70 -9.08 -6.46
CA GLN A 182 -9.51 -9.47 -5.32
C GLN A 182 -9.39 -10.98 -5.06
N ILE A 183 -9.23 -11.35 -3.79
CA ILE A 183 -9.31 -12.75 -3.37
C ILE A 183 -10.77 -13.23 -3.56
N PRO A 184 -11.04 -14.32 -4.30
CA PRO A 184 -12.39 -14.83 -4.48
C PRO A 184 -13.02 -15.24 -3.15
N SER A 185 -14.33 -14.99 -2.98
CA SER A 185 -15.03 -15.33 -1.74
C SER A 185 -14.93 -16.81 -1.37
N LYS A 186 -14.94 -17.72 -2.36
CA LYS A 186 -14.78 -19.15 -2.12
C LYS A 186 -13.45 -19.47 -1.44
N ILE A 187 -12.36 -18.88 -1.94
CA ILE A 187 -11.00 -19.07 -1.41
C ILE A 187 -10.91 -18.50 0.01
N LEU A 188 -11.48 -17.31 0.25
CA LEU A 188 -11.55 -16.75 1.60
C LEU A 188 -12.31 -17.67 2.57
N ILE A 189 -13.49 -18.18 2.17
CA ILE A 189 -14.28 -19.07 3.03
C ILE A 189 -13.49 -20.32 3.38
N GLU A 190 -12.81 -20.92 2.40
CA GLU A 190 -12.06 -22.16 2.58
C GLU A 190 -10.86 -21.98 3.53
N ILE A 191 -10.08 -20.91 3.34
CA ILE A 191 -8.97 -20.54 4.24
C ILE A 191 -9.50 -20.27 5.66
N LEU A 192 -10.54 -19.42 5.78
CA LEU A 192 -11.01 -18.93 7.08
C LEU A 192 -11.72 -20.02 7.89
N ASN A 193 -12.39 -20.97 7.25
CA ASN A 193 -12.97 -22.14 7.94
C ASN A 193 -11.90 -23.14 8.39
N LYS A 194 -10.81 -23.30 7.63
CA LYS A 194 -9.69 -24.18 8.04
C LYS A 194 -8.94 -23.64 9.27
N ILE A 195 -8.67 -22.34 9.33
CA ILE A 195 -7.99 -21.73 10.49
C ILE A 195 -8.93 -21.54 11.69
N ASN A 196 -10.23 -21.34 11.44
CA ASN A 196 -11.27 -21.14 12.46
C ASN A 196 -10.90 -20.15 13.60
N LYS A 197 -10.28 -19.01 13.25
CA LYS A 197 -9.90 -17.94 14.19
C LYS A 197 -10.87 -16.75 14.08
N PRO A 198 -10.93 -15.84 15.07
CA PRO A 198 -11.67 -14.59 14.94
C PRO A 198 -11.18 -13.75 13.76
N VAL A 199 -12.10 -13.13 13.00
CA VAL A 199 -11.76 -12.39 11.77
C VAL A 199 -12.38 -10.99 11.76
N ILE A 200 -11.56 -10.00 11.41
CA ILE A 200 -12.03 -8.64 11.11
C ILE A 200 -11.86 -8.36 9.61
N PHE A 201 -12.98 -8.08 8.94
CA PHE A 201 -12.99 -7.71 7.52
C PHE A 201 -12.84 -6.19 7.37
N THR A 202 -11.80 -5.75 6.67
CA THR A 202 -11.57 -4.35 6.33
C THR A 202 -11.77 -4.11 4.83
N GLY A 203 -12.07 -2.86 4.47
CA GLY A 203 -12.34 -2.48 3.08
C GLY A 203 -13.16 -1.20 2.97
N SER A 204 -13.46 -0.81 1.73
CA SER A 204 -14.35 0.31 1.44
C SER A 204 -15.82 -0.07 1.65
N SER A 205 -16.72 0.90 1.61
CA SER A 205 -18.17 0.64 1.63
C SER A 205 -18.63 -0.28 0.50
N GLY A 206 -17.98 -0.22 -0.67
CA GLY A 206 -18.24 -1.11 -1.80
C GLY A 206 -17.88 -2.58 -1.55
N ASP A 207 -17.05 -2.87 -0.55
CA ASP A 207 -16.62 -4.23 -0.19
C ASP A 207 -17.56 -4.90 0.82
N MET A 208 -18.42 -4.12 1.48
CA MET A 208 -19.36 -4.60 2.50
C MET A 208 -20.27 -5.75 2.02
N PRO A 209 -20.84 -5.73 0.79
CA PRO A 209 -21.66 -6.85 0.30
C PRO A 209 -20.86 -8.15 0.17
N LYS A 210 -19.58 -8.06 -0.20
CA LYS A 210 -18.69 -9.24 -0.30
C LYS A 210 -18.34 -9.79 1.06
N ALA A 211 -17.98 -8.92 2.02
CA ALA A 211 -17.73 -9.33 3.40
C ALA A 211 -18.94 -10.04 4.01
N LYS A 212 -20.15 -9.47 3.88
CA LYS A 212 -21.40 -10.09 4.36
C LYS A 212 -21.64 -11.48 3.76
N LYS A 213 -21.34 -11.69 2.46
CA LYS A 213 -21.48 -13.00 1.81
C LYS A 213 -20.51 -14.03 2.39
N VAL A 214 -19.27 -13.64 2.67
CA VAL A 214 -18.25 -14.51 3.27
C VAL A 214 -18.65 -14.84 4.71
N ILE A 215 -18.96 -13.83 5.52
CA ILE A 215 -19.32 -13.97 6.95
C ILE A 215 -20.46 -14.96 7.16
N LYS A 216 -21.51 -14.93 6.31
CA LYS A 216 -22.63 -15.89 6.37
C LYS A 216 -22.25 -17.37 6.23
N LYS A 217 -21.02 -17.66 5.81
CA LYS A 217 -20.49 -19.02 5.57
C LYS A 217 -19.36 -19.38 6.53
N LEU A 218 -19.05 -18.51 7.49
CA LEU A 218 -18.05 -18.73 8.53
C LEU A 218 -18.71 -19.11 9.84
N THR A 219 -18.04 -19.96 10.61
CA THR A 219 -18.47 -20.38 11.95
C THR A 219 -17.75 -19.64 13.08
N CYS A 220 -16.64 -18.96 12.77
CA CYS A 220 -15.87 -18.21 13.74
C CYS A 220 -16.50 -16.84 14.06
N SER A 221 -16.01 -16.21 15.13
CA SER A 221 -16.37 -14.81 15.44
C SER A 221 -15.90 -13.88 14.32
N THR A 222 -16.77 -13.01 13.84
CA THR A 222 -16.45 -12.09 12.75
C THR A 222 -16.94 -10.67 13.03
N PHE A 223 -16.17 -9.70 12.56
CA PHE A 223 -16.58 -8.29 12.54
C PHE A 223 -16.38 -7.70 11.14
N ASN A 224 -17.34 -6.93 10.66
CA ASN A 224 -17.28 -6.30 9.35
C ASN A 224 -17.03 -4.79 9.48
N ALA A 225 -15.76 -4.40 9.37
CA ALA A 225 -15.33 -3.00 9.40
C ALA A 225 -15.40 -2.30 8.02
N CYS A 226 -15.81 -3.00 6.96
CA CYS A 226 -15.85 -2.46 5.60
C CYS A 226 -16.74 -1.21 5.52
N GLY A 227 -16.17 -0.06 5.14
CA GLY A 227 -16.89 1.20 5.02
C GLY A 227 -17.31 1.86 6.34
N ILE A 228 -16.93 1.27 7.48
CA ILE A 228 -17.17 1.84 8.82
C ILE A 228 -15.93 2.59 9.30
N CYS A 229 -14.75 1.99 9.09
CA CYS A 229 -13.50 2.55 9.59
C CYS A 229 -12.84 3.54 8.63
N THR A 230 -12.24 4.59 9.19
CA THR A 230 -11.26 5.43 8.49
C THR A 230 -10.00 4.63 8.16
N ILE A 231 -9.09 5.21 7.38
CA ILE A 231 -7.79 4.56 7.12
C ILE A 231 -6.91 4.49 8.38
N GLY A 232 -7.00 5.49 9.26
CA GLY A 232 -6.32 5.51 10.56
C GLY A 232 -6.86 4.41 11.49
N GLN A 233 -8.18 4.25 11.57
CA GLN A 233 -8.81 3.16 12.32
C GLN A 233 -8.50 1.78 11.73
N THR A 234 -8.46 1.66 10.40
CA THR A 234 -8.02 0.41 9.73
C THR A 234 -6.56 0.10 10.05
N SER A 235 -5.70 1.12 10.13
CA SER A 235 -4.31 0.99 10.56
C SER A 235 -4.21 0.46 11.99
N GLU A 236 -5.06 0.93 12.91
CA GLU A 236 -5.08 0.44 14.30
C GLU A 236 -5.56 -1.02 14.40
N ILE A 237 -6.61 -1.38 13.64
CA ILE A 237 -7.07 -2.77 13.50
C ILE A 237 -5.93 -3.67 12.99
N VAL A 238 -5.18 -3.20 11.99
CA VAL A 238 -4.05 -3.97 11.45
C VAL A 238 -2.94 -4.10 12.50
N LYS A 239 -2.57 -3.02 13.19
CA LYS A 239 -1.53 -2.97 14.22
C LYS A 239 -1.77 -3.95 15.37
N HIS A 240 -3.02 -4.27 15.70
CA HIS A 240 -3.37 -5.20 16.77
C HIS A 240 -3.76 -6.61 16.31
N SER A 241 -3.64 -6.89 15.01
CA SER A 241 -3.89 -8.23 14.47
C SER A 241 -2.71 -9.18 14.69
N LYS A 242 -3.01 -10.49 14.71
CA LYS A 242 -2.00 -11.55 14.66
C LYS A 242 -1.51 -11.82 13.25
N VAL A 243 -2.43 -11.86 12.29
CA VAL A 243 -2.12 -12.11 10.87
C VAL A 243 -3.01 -11.26 9.98
N VAL A 244 -2.45 -10.75 8.88
CA VAL A 244 -3.18 -10.03 7.84
C VAL A 244 -3.23 -10.85 6.55
N ILE A 245 -4.43 -11.18 6.08
CA ILE A 245 -4.67 -11.76 4.76
C ILE A 245 -5.12 -10.65 3.82
N THR A 246 -4.33 -10.39 2.79
CA THR A 246 -4.59 -9.25 1.90
C THR A 246 -4.16 -9.55 0.48
N PRO A 247 -4.90 -9.06 -0.53
CA PRO A 247 -4.32 -8.93 -1.86
C PRO A 247 -3.27 -7.80 -1.91
N ASP A 248 -2.66 -7.57 -3.07
CA ASP A 248 -1.69 -6.50 -3.31
C ASP A 248 -2.32 -5.09 -3.28
N THR A 249 -2.75 -4.63 -2.10
CA THR A 249 -3.51 -3.38 -1.91
C THR A 249 -2.90 -2.48 -0.83
N GLY A 250 -3.55 -1.35 -0.52
CA GLY A 250 -3.08 -0.44 0.52
C GLY A 250 -2.94 -1.10 1.90
N VAL A 251 -3.84 -2.02 2.26
CA VAL A 251 -3.80 -2.72 3.55
C VAL A 251 -2.53 -3.56 3.72
N MET A 252 -2.00 -4.14 2.63
CA MET A 252 -0.73 -4.85 2.64
C MET A 252 0.44 -3.95 3.06
N HIS A 253 0.48 -2.72 2.57
CA HIS A 253 1.55 -1.78 2.95
C HIS A 253 1.35 -1.21 4.36
N ILE A 254 0.10 -1.09 4.82
CA ILE A 254 -0.20 -0.75 6.22
C ILE A 254 0.25 -1.87 7.16
N ALA A 255 0.02 -3.14 6.79
CA ALA A 255 0.53 -4.28 7.55
C ALA A 255 2.06 -4.31 7.59
N ALA A 256 2.72 -3.99 6.47
CA ALA A 256 4.17 -3.81 6.41
C ALA A 256 4.70 -2.69 7.31
N ALA A 257 3.97 -1.58 7.44
CA ALA A 257 4.36 -0.48 8.32
C ALA A 257 4.29 -0.85 9.81
N HIS A 258 3.40 -1.77 10.19
CA HIS A 258 3.27 -2.26 11.56
C HIS A 258 4.00 -3.57 11.83
N TYR A 259 4.83 -4.04 10.88
CA TYR A 259 5.52 -5.32 10.93
C TYR A 259 4.59 -6.49 11.30
N ARG A 260 3.38 -6.49 10.74
CA ARG A 260 2.39 -7.53 11.03
C ARG A 260 2.59 -8.72 10.10
N PRO A 261 2.57 -9.96 10.62
CA PRO A 261 2.62 -11.15 9.79
C PRO A 261 1.57 -11.09 8.67
N THR A 262 1.99 -11.22 7.41
CA THR A 262 1.13 -10.91 6.25
C THR A 262 1.12 -12.04 5.22
N ILE A 263 -0.06 -12.59 4.94
CA ILE A 263 -0.31 -13.39 3.73
C ILE A 263 -0.71 -12.43 2.61
N SER A 264 0.20 -12.22 1.67
CA SER A 264 -0.01 -11.37 0.50
C SER A 264 -0.39 -12.22 -0.71
N MET A 265 -1.66 -12.16 -1.13
CA MET A 265 -2.19 -12.97 -2.23
C MET A 265 -2.16 -12.24 -3.58
N TRP A 266 -1.47 -12.81 -4.57
CA TRP A 266 -1.23 -12.18 -5.86
C TRP A 266 -1.95 -12.89 -7.01
N GLY A 267 -2.79 -12.13 -7.71
CA GLY A 267 -3.53 -12.60 -8.88
C GLY A 267 -2.83 -12.25 -10.18
N ASN A 268 -3.37 -11.25 -10.89
CA ASN A 268 -2.89 -10.89 -12.22
C ASN A 268 -1.58 -10.08 -12.24
N THR A 269 -1.21 -9.48 -11.11
CA THR A 269 0.02 -8.74 -10.86
C THR A 269 1.06 -9.68 -10.25
N VAL A 270 2.32 -9.23 -10.18
CA VAL A 270 3.45 -10.00 -9.66
C VAL A 270 4.31 -9.17 -8.70
N PRO A 271 4.89 -9.78 -7.65
CA PRO A 271 5.82 -9.12 -6.72
C PRO A 271 6.99 -8.44 -7.41
N ALA A 272 7.50 -9.03 -8.51
CA ALA A 272 8.61 -8.52 -9.33
C ALA A 272 8.42 -7.09 -9.85
N PHE A 273 7.22 -6.50 -9.77
CA PHE A 273 7.04 -5.06 -10.02
C PHE A 273 7.62 -4.16 -8.91
N GLY A 274 8.12 -4.76 -7.82
CA GLY A 274 8.76 -4.13 -6.67
C GLY A 274 7.74 -3.48 -5.72
N MET A 275 6.55 -4.09 -5.59
CA MET A 275 5.43 -3.54 -4.79
C MET A 275 4.99 -4.51 -3.70
N TYR A 276 5.84 -5.44 -3.29
CA TYR A 276 5.56 -6.42 -2.23
C TYR A 276 5.62 -5.76 -0.84
N PRO A 277 5.28 -6.46 0.27
CA PRO A 277 5.43 -5.90 1.61
C PRO A 277 6.87 -5.43 1.86
N TYR A 278 7.06 -4.15 2.21
CA TYR A 278 8.40 -3.62 2.44
C TYR A 278 8.80 -3.74 3.90
N MET A 279 9.42 -4.87 4.24
CA MET A 279 9.94 -5.19 5.58
C MET A 279 11.42 -5.58 5.45
N PRO A 280 12.33 -4.64 5.13
CA PRO A 280 13.73 -4.94 4.80
C PRO A 280 14.48 -5.70 5.90
N GLN A 281 14.10 -5.52 7.17
CA GLN A 281 14.71 -6.20 8.33
C GLN A 281 13.93 -7.44 8.79
N ASN A 282 12.76 -7.73 8.22
CA ASN A 282 11.85 -8.78 8.69
C ASN A 282 11.12 -9.45 7.52
N GLN A 283 11.88 -9.98 6.56
CA GLN A 283 11.29 -10.60 5.37
C GLN A 283 10.49 -11.87 5.69
N ASP A 284 10.80 -12.54 6.80
CA ASP A 284 10.08 -13.72 7.27
C ASP A 284 8.66 -13.42 7.79
N LEU A 285 8.32 -12.14 8.01
CA LEU A 285 6.98 -11.71 8.44
C LEU A 285 5.98 -11.59 7.28
N TYR A 286 6.32 -11.98 6.06
CA TYR A 286 5.33 -12.11 5.00
C TYR A 286 5.50 -13.36 4.17
N TYR A 287 4.37 -13.86 3.68
CA TYR A 287 4.31 -14.93 2.70
C TYR A 287 3.63 -14.40 1.44
N ILE A 288 4.31 -14.56 0.30
CA ILE A 288 3.75 -14.26 -1.01
C ILE A 288 3.03 -15.51 -1.52
N ALA A 289 1.71 -15.45 -1.56
CA ALA A 289 0.87 -16.49 -2.12
C ALA A 289 0.58 -16.20 -3.60
N GLU A 290 1.20 -16.97 -4.48
CA GLU A 290 1.03 -16.86 -5.92
C GLU A 290 0.91 -18.22 -6.61
N VAL A 291 0.26 -18.23 -7.77
CA VAL A 291 0.22 -19.40 -8.65
C VAL A 291 1.33 -19.27 -9.68
N ASP A 292 2.36 -20.09 -9.49
CA ASP A 292 3.52 -20.15 -10.38
C ASP A 292 3.21 -20.83 -11.71
N ASN A 293 4.10 -20.66 -12.68
CA ASN A 293 4.06 -21.30 -14.00
C ASN A 293 2.78 -21.03 -14.83
N LEU A 294 1.99 -20.03 -14.45
CA LEU A 294 0.81 -19.63 -15.20
C LEU A 294 1.19 -18.71 -16.38
N LYS A 295 1.23 -19.27 -17.60
CA LYS A 295 1.66 -18.57 -18.84
C LYS A 295 0.99 -17.20 -19.09
N CYS A 296 -0.23 -16.96 -18.58
CA CYS A 296 -0.91 -15.69 -18.77
C CYS A 296 -0.48 -14.58 -17.78
N ARG A 297 0.19 -14.93 -16.68
CA ARG A 297 0.59 -14.04 -15.58
C ARG A 297 2.01 -13.51 -15.79
N PRO A 298 2.30 -12.23 -15.47
CA PRO A 298 1.34 -11.17 -15.18
C PRO A 298 0.56 -10.77 -16.44
N CYS A 299 -0.75 -10.55 -16.34
CA CYS A 299 -1.53 -10.04 -17.47
C CYS A 299 -1.76 -8.53 -17.41
N SER A 300 -1.45 -7.88 -16.28
CA SER A 300 -1.49 -6.41 -16.15
C SER A 300 -0.56 -5.94 -15.05
N LYS A 301 -0.05 -4.71 -15.22
CA LYS A 301 0.75 -4.00 -14.22
C LYS A 301 -0.07 -3.45 -13.04
N ILE A 302 -1.39 -3.34 -13.19
CA ILE A 302 -2.28 -2.70 -12.19
C ILE A 302 -3.51 -3.53 -11.84
N GLY A 303 -4.02 -4.35 -12.75
CA GLY A 303 -5.32 -5.02 -12.62
C GLY A 303 -6.32 -4.71 -13.74
N TYR A 304 -7.40 -5.48 -13.79
CA TYR A 304 -8.54 -5.33 -14.69
C TYR A 304 -9.87 -5.51 -13.95
N LYS A 305 -10.97 -5.03 -14.55
CA LYS A 305 -12.34 -5.24 -14.04
C LYS A 305 -12.83 -6.68 -14.18
N LYS A 306 -12.24 -7.47 -15.10
CA LYS A 306 -12.55 -8.90 -15.33
C LYS A 306 -11.25 -9.62 -15.74
N CYS A 307 -11.17 -10.92 -15.46
CA CYS A 307 -10.03 -11.72 -15.92
C CYS A 307 -10.04 -11.81 -17.46
N PRO A 308 -8.97 -11.38 -18.16
CA PRO A 308 -8.94 -11.41 -19.63
C PRO A 308 -8.96 -12.84 -20.19
N LYS A 309 -8.61 -13.84 -19.37
CA LYS A 309 -8.65 -15.26 -19.72
C LYS A 309 -9.90 -15.99 -19.19
N LYS A 310 -10.84 -15.27 -18.56
CA LYS A 310 -12.12 -15.75 -18.02
C LYS A 310 -12.06 -16.80 -16.89
N HIS A 311 -11.01 -17.61 -16.81
CA HIS A 311 -10.87 -18.69 -15.83
C HIS A 311 -10.49 -18.19 -14.41
N PHE A 312 -9.65 -17.16 -14.31
CA PHE A 312 -9.13 -16.54 -13.07
C PHE A 312 -8.30 -17.48 -12.17
N ASN A 313 -7.51 -18.36 -12.79
CA ASN A 313 -6.74 -19.43 -12.10
C ASN A 313 -5.64 -18.86 -11.20
N CYS A 314 -5.09 -17.68 -11.50
CA CYS A 314 -4.09 -17.04 -10.64
C CYS A 314 -4.59 -16.74 -9.23
N MET A 315 -5.91 -16.69 -9.01
CA MET A 315 -6.48 -16.58 -7.67
C MET A 315 -7.25 -17.84 -7.26
N LYS A 316 -7.82 -18.60 -8.19
CA LYS A 316 -8.61 -19.81 -7.87
C LYS A 316 -7.76 -21.04 -7.55
N ASN A 317 -6.53 -21.12 -8.07
CA ASN A 317 -5.65 -22.27 -7.89
C ASN A 317 -4.57 -21.98 -6.84
N GLN A 318 -4.82 -21.04 -5.94
CA GLN A 318 -3.93 -20.74 -4.83
C GLN A 318 -3.82 -22.00 -3.93
N ASP A 319 -2.61 -22.26 -3.43
CA ASP A 319 -2.36 -23.38 -2.52
C ASP A 319 -2.89 -23.04 -1.13
N ILE A 320 -4.12 -23.50 -0.85
CA ILE A 320 -4.84 -23.16 0.38
C ILE A 320 -4.19 -23.80 1.60
N ASP A 321 -3.73 -25.04 1.49
CA ASP A 321 -3.14 -25.75 2.64
C ASP A 321 -1.83 -25.07 3.06
N LYS A 322 -0.96 -24.73 2.10
CA LYS A 322 0.26 -23.96 2.40
C LYS A 322 -0.03 -22.57 2.96
N ILE A 323 -1.09 -21.90 2.50
CA ILE A 323 -1.53 -20.62 3.07
C ILE A 323 -1.98 -20.81 4.52
N VAL A 324 -2.78 -21.83 4.81
CA VAL A 324 -3.25 -22.15 6.17
C VAL A 324 -2.09 -22.46 7.10
N ASP A 325 -1.14 -23.30 6.66
CA ASP A 325 0.07 -23.63 7.43
C ASP A 325 0.87 -22.37 7.77
N LYS A 326 1.01 -21.45 6.81
CA LYS A 326 1.69 -20.17 7.04
C LYS A 326 0.91 -19.26 7.98
N ILE A 327 -0.42 -19.25 7.93
CA ILE A 327 -1.24 -18.49 8.88
C ILE A 327 -1.08 -19.05 10.29
N GLU A 328 -1.14 -20.36 10.48
CA GLU A 328 -0.96 -20.97 11.80
C GLU A 328 0.46 -20.74 12.33
N HIS A 329 1.49 -20.84 11.50
CA HIS A 329 2.85 -20.47 11.89
C HIS A 329 2.94 -19.01 12.36
N PHE A 330 2.40 -18.08 11.57
CA PHE A 330 2.38 -16.66 11.93
C PHE A 330 1.53 -16.37 13.18
N TRP A 331 0.49 -17.16 13.43
CA TRP A 331 -0.36 -17.02 14.60
C TRP A 331 0.39 -17.28 15.91
N GLN A 332 1.40 -18.16 15.88
CA GLN A 332 2.23 -18.50 17.03
C GLN A 332 3.36 -17.51 17.30
N LEU A 333 3.61 -16.56 16.39
CA LEU A 333 4.59 -15.50 16.64
C LEU A 333 4.06 -14.59 17.76
N GLU A 334 4.95 -14.25 18.69
CA GLU A 334 4.62 -13.46 19.88
C GLU A 334 4.15 -12.04 19.53
#